data_AF-A0A922EWC2-F1
#
_entry.id   AF-A0A922EWC2-F1
#
_cell.length_a   1.000
_cell.length_b   1.000
_cell.length_c   1.000
_cell.angle_alpha   90.00
_cell.angle_beta   90.00
_cell.angle_gamma   90.00
#
_symmetry.space_group_name_H-M   'P 1'
#
loop_
_entity.id
_entity.type
_entity.pdbx_description
1 polymer ?
#
loop_
_entity_poly.entity_id
_entity_poly.type
_entity_poly.pdbx_seq_one_letter_code
_entity_poly.pdbx_strand_id
1 'polypeptide(L)'
;MSTLDPSFSQHLQEDELTPDQYGDFISSLPTAGFLSQYRGFWFPTRFMQGVLSLQKHFQARETDILMMTPPKVGTTWLKAILFAIVNRKHHLDLQKHPLLTNNPHILVPYLDLHLYNQKEVPDLTSFPSPRLFSTHLPYTLLPTSVKDSTCKIVYLYRNPKDTFVSLWHFLKNNGRTTDSFEETFDKFCQGVSNFGPIGIMF
;
A
#
# COMPACT_ATOMS: atom_id res chain seq x y z
N MET A 1 -33.63 -1.18 -20.77
CA MET A 1 -32.19 -0.97 -20.99
C MET A 1 -31.63 -0.33 -19.74
N SER A 2 -30.97 -1.10 -18.88
CA SER A 2 -30.33 -0.56 -17.66
C SER A 2 -29.13 0.28 -18.08
N THR A 3 -29.12 1.56 -17.71
CA THR A 3 -27.94 2.41 -17.80
C THR A 3 -26.85 1.78 -16.92
N LEU A 4 -25.73 1.38 -17.52
CA LEU A 4 -24.55 0.92 -16.80
C LEU A 4 -24.08 2.03 -15.86
N ASP A 5 -23.70 1.66 -14.63
CA ASP A 5 -23.11 2.57 -13.65
C ASP A 5 -21.87 3.24 -14.27
N PRO A 6 -21.74 4.59 -14.24
CA PRO A 6 -20.54 5.29 -14.70
C PRO A 6 -19.22 4.73 -14.12
N SER A 7 -19.26 4.18 -12.90
CA SER A 7 -18.11 3.52 -12.28
C SER A 7 -17.66 2.27 -13.05
N PHE A 8 -18.61 1.52 -13.60
CA PHE A 8 -18.36 0.29 -14.35
C PHE A 8 -17.64 0.56 -15.68
N SER A 9 -18.01 1.64 -16.38
CA SER A 9 -17.36 2.05 -17.62
C SER A 9 -15.93 2.60 -17.40
N GLN A 10 -15.68 3.29 -16.28
CA GLN A 10 -14.34 3.73 -15.91
C GLN A 10 -13.42 2.54 -15.55
N HIS A 11 -13.96 1.53 -14.87
CA HIS A 11 -13.20 0.31 -14.53
C HIS A 11 -12.72 -0.46 -15.77
N LEU A 12 -13.57 -0.61 -16.79
CA LEU A 12 -13.22 -1.28 -18.04
C LEU A 12 -12.12 -0.54 -18.82
N GLN A 13 -12.15 0.79 -18.83
CA GLN A 13 -11.17 1.61 -19.55
C GLN A 13 -9.79 1.62 -18.85
N GLU A 14 -9.76 1.44 -17.52
CA GLU A 14 -8.54 1.35 -16.72
C GLU A 14 -7.88 -0.04 -16.81
N ASP A 15 -8.67 -1.11 -16.87
CA ASP A 15 -8.15 -2.49 -17.04
C ASP A 15 -7.40 -2.66 -18.37
N GLU A 16 -7.72 -1.85 -19.38
CA GLU A 16 -7.05 -1.83 -20.68
C GLU A 16 -5.74 -1.04 -20.71
N LEU A 17 -5.43 -0.21 -19.69
CA LEU A 17 -4.23 0.64 -19.68
C LEU A 17 -2.93 -0.17 -19.77
N THR A 18 -2.09 0.15 -20.75
CA THR A 18 -0.73 -0.41 -20.84
C THR A 18 0.24 0.36 -19.94
N PRO A 19 1.38 -0.23 -19.53
CA PRO A 19 2.38 0.47 -18.70
C PRO A 19 2.83 1.82 -19.28
N ASP A 20 2.89 1.94 -20.61
CA ASP A 20 3.28 3.18 -21.30
C ASP A 20 2.20 4.28 -21.17
N GLN A 21 0.94 3.91 -20.92
CA GLN A 21 -0.18 4.84 -20.75
C GLN A 21 -0.37 5.31 -19.30
N TYR A 22 0.31 4.68 -18.32
CA TYR A 22 0.17 5.07 -16.91
C TYR A 22 0.58 6.53 -16.67
N GLY A 23 1.61 7.04 -17.36
CA GLY A 23 2.06 8.42 -17.20
C GLY A 23 0.98 9.45 -17.54
N ASP A 24 0.33 9.28 -18.69
CA ASP A 24 -0.73 10.19 -19.15
C ASP A 24 -1.97 10.08 -18.25
N PHE A 25 -2.35 8.86 -17.87
CA PHE A 25 -3.47 8.64 -16.95
C PHE A 25 -3.22 9.31 -15.59
N ILE A 26 -2.06 9.08 -14.97
CA ILE A 26 -1.71 9.67 -13.68
C ILE A 26 -1.70 11.20 -13.75
N SER A 27 -1.24 11.77 -14.87
CA SER A 27 -1.22 13.22 -15.10
C SER A 27 -2.61 13.84 -15.23
N SER A 28 -3.62 13.04 -15.59
CA SER A 28 -5.03 13.47 -15.68
C SER A 28 -5.77 13.46 -14.33
N LEU A 29 -5.21 12.82 -13.31
CA LEU A 29 -5.87 12.69 -12.00
C LEU A 29 -5.90 14.03 -11.25
N PRO A 30 -6.95 14.29 -10.44
CA PRO A 30 -6.96 15.43 -9.53
C PRO A 30 -5.75 15.39 -8.59
N THR A 31 -5.11 16.53 -8.34
CA THR A 31 -3.90 16.60 -7.50
C THR A 31 -4.03 17.57 -6.34
N ALA A 32 -3.29 17.28 -5.26
CA ALA A 32 -3.12 18.15 -4.10
C ALA A 32 -1.66 18.08 -3.65
N GLY A 33 -0.84 19.04 -4.10
CA GLY A 33 0.60 19.00 -3.90
C GLY A 33 1.24 17.79 -4.61
N PHE A 34 1.86 16.89 -3.85
CA PHE A 34 2.49 15.67 -4.37
C PHE A 34 1.55 14.44 -4.36
N LEU A 35 0.26 14.65 -4.09
CA LEU A 35 -0.75 13.60 -4.06
C LEU A 35 -1.60 13.63 -5.33
N SER A 36 -1.96 12.45 -5.83
CA SER A 36 -2.97 12.24 -6.86
C SER A 36 -4.17 11.52 -6.26
N GLN A 37 -5.38 11.94 -6.63
CA GLN A 37 -6.62 11.30 -6.20
C GLN A 37 -6.98 10.20 -7.20
N TYR A 38 -7.12 8.97 -6.71
CA TYR A 38 -7.53 7.82 -7.51
C TYR A 38 -8.60 7.03 -6.76
N ARG A 39 -9.76 6.86 -7.40
CA ARG A 39 -10.92 6.13 -6.86
C ARG A 39 -11.29 6.53 -5.42
N GLY A 40 -11.26 7.84 -5.13
CA GLY A 40 -11.63 8.40 -3.83
C GLY A 40 -10.52 8.43 -2.78
N PHE A 41 -9.33 7.91 -3.07
CA PHE A 41 -8.17 7.90 -2.16
C PHE A 41 -7.02 8.74 -2.70
N TRP A 42 -6.20 9.26 -1.81
CA TRP A 42 -5.05 10.12 -2.13
C TRP A 42 -3.75 9.33 -2.01
N PHE A 43 -3.01 9.24 -3.11
CA PHE A 43 -1.73 8.51 -3.15
C PHE A 43 -0.60 9.47 -3.47
N PRO A 44 0.62 9.27 -2.94
CA PRO A 44 1.78 9.99 -3.45
C PRO A 44 1.96 9.70 -4.94
N THR A 45 1.96 10.74 -5.78
CA THR A 45 1.95 10.62 -7.25
C THR A 45 3.06 9.68 -7.76
N ARG A 46 4.24 9.75 -7.14
CA ARG A 46 5.41 8.89 -7.47
C ARG A 46 5.21 7.39 -7.26
N PHE A 47 4.15 6.98 -6.57
CA PHE A 47 3.81 5.58 -6.30
C PHE A 47 2.58 5.11 -7.08
N MET A 48 1.91 6.01 -7.83
CA MET A 48 0.69 5.66 -8.57
C MET A 48 0.92 4.58 -9.62
N GLN A 49 2.08 4.57 -10.28
CA GLN A 49 2.44 3.49 -11.19
C GLN A 49 2.45 2.13 -10.49
N GLY A 50 3.01 2.06 -9.28
CA GLY A 50 2.99 0.84 -8.48
C GLY A 50 1.59 0.41 -8.05
N VAL A 51 0.70 1.37 -7.75
CA VAL A 51 -0.72 1.08 -7.46
C VAL A 51 -1.41 0.45 -8.66
N LEU A 52 -1.31 1.06 -9.84
CA LEU A 52 -1.95 0.55 -11.06
C LEU A 52 -1.39 -0.81 -11.48
N SER A 53 -0.05 -0.94 -11.46
CA SER A 53 0.65 -2.18 -11.80
C SER A 53 0.29 -3.32 -10.84
N LEU A 54 0.22 -3.05 -9.53
CA LEU A 54 -0.22 -4.01 -8.52
C LEU A 54 -1.64 -4.50 -8.79
N GLN A 55 -2.59 -3.59 -9.02
CA GLN A 55 -3.99 -3.94 -9.27
C GLN A 55 -4.14 -4.87 -10.49
N LYS A 56 -3.40 -4.58 -11.56
CA LYS A 56 -3.49 -5.31 -12.83
C LYS A 56 -2.77 -6.65 -12.82
N HIS A 57 -1.61 -6.74 -12.17
CA HIS A 57 -0.67 -7.85 -12.39
C HIS A 57 -0.45 -8.77 -11.20
N PHE A 58 -0.85 -8.38 -9.98
CA PHE A 58 -0.64 -9.24 -8.82
C PHE A 58 -1.59 -10.42 -8.81
N GLN A 59 -1.02 -11.62 -8.62
CA GLN A 59 -1.73 -12.88 -8.50
C GLN A 59 -1.50 -13.44 -7.10
N ALA A 60 -2.54 -13.35 -6.27
CA ALA A 60 -2.54 -13.94 -4.93
C ALA A 60 -2.49 -15.47 -5.01
N ARG A 61 -1.78 -16.08 -4.06
CA ARG A 61 -1.86 -17.52 -3.77
C ARG A 61 -2.66 -17.71 -2.50
N GLU A 62 -3.35 -18.85 -2.39
CA GLU A 62 -4.11 -19.22 -1.19
C GLU A 62 -3.28 -19.20 0.10
N THR A 63 -1.98 -19.48 -0.01
CA THR A 63 -1.04 -19.48 1.12
C THR A 63 -0.49 -18.10 1.47
N ASP A 64 -0.73 -17.07 0.66
CA ASP A 64 -0.14 -15.75 0.91
C ASP A 64 -0.69 -15.12 2.19
N ILE A 65 0.16 -14.28 2.80
CA ILE A 65 -0.21 -13.43 3.93
C ILE A 65 0.04 -11.99 3.51
N LEU A 66 -1.03 -11.20 3.42
CA LEU A 66 -0.99 -9.79 3.06
C LEU A 66 -1.23 -8.92 4.29
N MET A 67 -0.21 -8.17 4.69
CA MET A 67 -0.34 -7.15 5.73
C MET A 67 -0.84 -5.84 5.10
N MET A 68 -2.09 -5.49 5.37
CA MET A 68 -2.69 -4.24 4.87
C MET A 68 -2.78 -3.24 6.01
N THR A 69 -2.26 -2.03 5.85
CA THR A 69 -2.38 -1.01 6.91
C THR A 69 -2.39 0.40 6.33
N PRO A 70 -2.99 1.39 7.00
CA PRO A 70 -2.62 2.78 6.78
C PRO A 70 -1.12 3.00 7.06
N PRO A 71 -0.52 4.07 6.51
CA PRO A 71 0.77 4.52 6.98
C PRO A 71 0.74 4.85 8.48
N LYS A 72 1.86 4.59 9.17
CA LYS A 72 2.17 5.12 10.52
C LYS A 72 1.35 4.56 11.69
N VAL A 73 0.63 3.46 11.47
CA VAL A 73 -0.12 2.75 12.54
C VAL A 73 0.69 1.69 13.31
N GLY A 74 2.00 1.56 13.05
CA GLY A 74 2.84 0.51 13.65
C GLY A 74 3.38 -0.52 12.66
N THR A 75 3.50 -0.15 11.38
CA THR A 75 3.90 -1.04 10.29
C THR A 75 5.22 -1.76 10.53
N THR A 76 6.27 -1.04 10.92
CA THR A 76 7.60 -1.63 11.14
C THR A 76 7.57 -2.72 12.21
N TRP A 77 6.83 -2.49 13.30
CA TRP A 77 6.69 -3.44 14.38
C TRP A 77 5.91 -4.69 13.96
N LEU A 78 4.75 -4.50 13.30
CA LEU A 78 3.94 -5.62 12.84
C LEU A 78 4.65 -6.45 11.75
N LYS A 79 5.40 -5.81 10.84
CA LYS A 79 6.26 -6.52 9.88
C LYS A 79 7.28 -7.43 10.57
N ALA A 80 7.95 -6.94 11.61
CA ALA A 80 8.91 -7.72 12.37
C ALA A 80 8.26 -8.94 13.05
N ILE A 81 7.11 -8.73 13.69
CA ILE A 81 6.35 -9.82 14.34
C ILE A 81 5.88 -10.86 13.33
N LEU A 82 5.23 -10.43 12.24
CA LEU A 82 4.75 -11.37 11.22
C LEU A 82 5.90 -12.15 10.59
N PHE A 83 7.00 -11.48 10.27
CA PHE A 83 8.19 -12.14 9.72
C PHE A 83 8.73 -13.21 10.68
N ALA A 84 8.89 -12.87 11.96
CA ALA A 84 9.38 -13.80 12.97
C ALA A 84 8.43 -15.01 13.15
N ILE A 85 7.11 -14.78 13.17
CA ILE A 85 6.11 -15.85 13.33
C ILE A 85 6.12 -16.81 12.14
N VAL A 86 6.10 -16.27 10.92
CA VAL A 86 6.05 -17.05 9.67
C VAL A 86 7.34 -17.85 9.49
N ASN A 87 8.49 -17.25 9.80
CA ASN A 87 9.80 -17.86 9.58
C ASN A 87 10.40 -18.53 10.82
N ARG A 88 9.62 -18.72 11.90
CA ARG A 88 10.12 -19.24 13.19
C ARG A 88 10.85 -20.59 13.08
N LYS A 89 10.45 -21.43 12.11
CA LYS A 89 11.08 -22.73 11.87
C LYS A 89 12.34 -22.64 11.00
N HIS A 90 12.51 -21.56 10.24
CA HIS A 90 13.65 -21.32 9.35
C HIS A 90 14.80 -20.58 10.05
N HIS A 91 14.53 -19.88 11.14
CA HIS A 91 15.52 -19.10 11.90
C HIS A 91 15.54 -19.48 13.38
N LEU A 92 15.98 -20.71 13.67
CA LEU A 92 16.08 -21.24 15.04
C LEU A 92 17.21 -20.60 15.86
N ASP A 93 18.30 -20.20 15.19
CA ASP A 93 19.41 -19.49 15.82
C ASP A 93 19.06 -18.00 15.94
N LEU A 94 18.62 -17.60 17.14
CA LEU A 94 18.22 -16.22 17.43
C LEU A 94 19.36 -15.21 17.24
N GLN A 95 20.62 -15.62 17.37
CA GLN A 95 21.78 -14.72 17.20
C GLN A 95 22.04 -14.40 15.73
N LYS A 96 21.47 -15.18 14.80
CA LYS A 96 21.56 -14.98 13.35
C LYS A 96 20.22 -14.61 12.73
N HIS A 97 19.25 -14.21 13.55
CA HIS A 97 17.91 -13.90 13.05
C HIS A 97 17.96 -12.69 12.10
N PRO A 98 17.34 -12.74 10.90
CA PRO A 98 17.45 -11.67 9.90
C PRO A 98 17.05 -10.28 10.40
N LEU A 99 16.13 -10.19 11.37
CA LEU A 99 15.72 -8.93 12.00
C LEU A 99 16.83 -8.20 12.78
N LEU A 100 17.92 -8.87 13.12
CA LEU A 100 19.06 -8.25 13.80
C LEU A 100 19.93 -7.42 12.84
N THR A 101 19.91 -7.75 11.55
CA THR A 101 20.77 -7.14 10.53
C THR A 101 19.99 -6.43 9.42
N ASN A 102 18.68 -6.67 9.32
CA ASN A 102 17.83 -6.09 8.28
C ASN A 102 16.68 -5.29 8.87
N ASN A 103 16.35 -4.17 8.22
CA ASN A 103 15.13 -3.45 8.51
C ASN A 103 13.90 -4.31 8.11
N PRO A 104 12.83 -4.38 8.94
CA PRO A 104 11.64 -5.17 8.63
C PRO A 104 10.96 -4.83 7.29
N HIS A 105 11.15 -3.61 6.77
CA HIS A 105 10.63 -3.20 5.46
C HIS A 105 11.32 -3.92 4.28
N ILE A 106 12.52 -4.47 4.47
CA ILE A 106 13.23 -5.29 3.48
C ILE A 106 12.68 -6.71 3.50
N LEU A 107 12.45 -7.26 4.70
CA LEU A 107 12.03 -8.65 4.91
C LEU A 107 10.55 -8.87 4.56
N VAL A 108 9.71 -7.84 4.72
CA VAL A 108 8.30 -7.85 4.32
C VAL A 108 8.10 -6.68 3.36
N PRO A 109 8.35 -6.85 2.06
CA PRO A 109 8.32 -5.75 1.11
C PRO A 109 6.90 -5.24 0.87
N TYR A 110 6.82 -3.98 0.44
CA TYR A 110 5.56 -3.40 -0.01
C TYR A 110 5.30 -3.77 -1.47
N LEU A 111 4.08 -4.20 -1.78
CA LEU A 111 3.69 -4.47 -3.16
C LEU A 111 3.62 -3.16 -3.96
N ASP A 112 2.84 -2.19 -3.48
CA ASP A 112 2.55 -0.91 -4.13
C ASP A 112 3.73 0.07 -4.11
N LEU A 113 4.51 0.09 -3.03
CA LEU A 113 5.59 1.09 -2.86
C LEU A 113 6.95 0.64 -3.36
N HIS A 114 7.18 -0.67 -3.48
CA HIS A 114 8.50 -1.22 -3.77
C HIS A 114 8.46 -2.18 -4.96
N LEU A 115 7.75 -3.31 -4.84
CA LEU A 115 7.85 -4.39 -5.84
C LEU A 115 7.23 -4.01 -7.19
N TYR A 116 6.02 -3.43 -7.18
CA TYR A 116 5.31 -3.05 -8.40
C TYR A 116 5.57 -1.62 -8.85
N ASN A 117 6.25 -0.80 -8.02
CA ASN A 117 6.64 0.57 -8.39
C ASN A 117 7.96 0.61 -9.20
N GLN A 118 8.24 -0.46 -9.94
CA GLN A 118 9.36 -0.57 -10.85
C GLN A 118 8.84 -0.48 -12.30
N LYS A 119 9.75 -0.40 -13.27
CA LYS A 119 9.36 -0.37 -14.69
C LYS A 119 8.73 -1.69 -15.16
N GLU A 120 9.18 -2.80 -14.58
CA GLU A 120 8.78 -4.14 -14.95
C GLU A 120 7.92 -4.78 -13.85
N VAL A 121 7.07 -5.73 -14.24
CA VAL A 121 6.30 -6.54 -13.30
C VAL A 121 7.25 -7.48 -12.55
N PRO A 122 7.25 -7.48 -11.21
CA PRO A 122 8.20 -8.28 -10.45
C PRO A 122 7.90 -9.77 -10.56
N ASP A 123 8.96 -10.59 -10.68
CA ASP A 123 8.85 -12.03 -10.51
C ASP A 123 8.81 -12.40 -9.01
N LEU A 124 7.64 -12.85 -8.56
CA LEU A 124 7.40 -13.25 -7.18
C LEU A 124 7.63 -14.74 -6.91
N THR A 125 8.13 -15.51 -7.88
CA THR A 125 8.37 -16.96 -7.73
C THR A 125 9.54 -17.27 -6.79
N SER A 126 10.49 -16.34 -6.66
CA SER A 126 11.65 -16.46 -5.76
C SER A 126 11.30 -16.35 -4.27
N PHE A 127 10.11 -15.83 -3.92
CA PHE A 127 9.69 -15.70 -2.53
C PHE A 127 9.28 -17.06 -1.95
N PRO A 128 9.81 -17.44 -0.77
CA PRO A 128 9.42 -18.69 -0.12
C PRO A 128 7.95 -18.65 0.28
N SER A 129 7.29 -19.81 0.22
CA SER A 129 5.90 -19.94 0.66
C SER A 129 5.82 -20.28 2.17
N PRO A 130 4.87 -19.69 2.93
CA PRO A 130 3.91 -18.69 2.49
C PRO A 130 4.57 -17.34 2.21
N ARG A 131 4.20 -16.68 1.11
CA ARG A 131 4.76 -15.36 0.78
C ARG A 131 4.15 -14.33 1.72
N LEU A 132 5.00 -13.48 2.29
CA LEU A 132 4.60 -12.44 3.23
C LEU A 132 4.86 -11.06 2.62
N PHE A 133 3.77 -10.36 2.32
CA PHE A 133 3.82 -9.05 1.69
C PHE A 133 3.08 -8.00 2.52
N SER A 134 3.25 -6.73 2.14
CA SER A 134 2.51 -5.63 2.75
C SER A 134 2.00 -4.63 1.73
N THR A 135 0.96 -3.88 2.08
CA THR A 135 0.44 -2.80 1.25
C THR A 135 -0.21 -1.69 2.07
N HIS A 136 -0.24 -0.49 1.52
CA HIS A 136 -1.04 0.62 2.02
C HIS A 136 -2.34 0.84 1.24
N LEU A 137 -2.64 0.01 0.25
CA LEU A 137 -3.90 0.08 -0.47
C LEU A 137 -5.09 -0.14 0.47
N PRO A 138 -6.18 0.62 0.31
CA PRO A 138 -7.44 0.30 0.96
C PRO A 138 -8.03 -1.00 0.37
N TYR A 139 -8.87 -1.68 1.15
CA TYR A 139 -9.44 -2.98 0.78
C TYR A 139 -10.15 -2.97 -0.58
N THR A 140 -10.91 -1.90 -0.85
CA THR A 140 -11.66 -1.72 -2.10
C THR A 140 -10.77 -1.68 -3.33
N LEU A 141 -9.50 -1.30 -3.18
CA LEU A 141 -8.52 -1.21 -4.26
C LEU A 141 -7.55 -2.40 -4.32
N LEU A 142 -7.70 -3.40 -3.47
CA LEU A 142 -6.92 -4.64 -3.60
C LEU A 142 -7.23 -5.35 -4.93
N PRO A 143 -6.25 -6.05 -5.52
CA PRO A 143 -6.45 -6.88 -6.70
C PRO A 143 -7.59 -7.88 -6.51
N THR A 144 -8.37 -8.13 -7.56
CA THR A 144 -9.46 -9.12 -7.53
C THR A 144 -8.95 -10.51 -7.14
N SER A 145 -7.74 -10.88 -7.57
CA SER A 145 -7.07 -12.13 -7.17
C SER A 145 -6.93 -12.27 -5.64
N VAL A 146 -6.72 -11.17 -4.91
CA VAL A 146 -6.69 -11.19 -3.44
C VAL A 146 -8.08 -11.42 -2.87
N LYS A 147 -9.09 -10.70 -3.38
CA LYS A 147 -10.49 -10.77 -2.91
C LYS A 147 -11.13 -12.12 -3.15
N ASP A 148 -10.79 -12.77 -4.26
CA ASP A 148 -11.34 -14.07 -4.67
C ASP A 148 -10.55 -15.26 -4.10
N SER A 149 -9.36 -15.01 -3.53
CA SER A 149 -8.53 -16.06 -2.92
C SER A 149 -8.86 -16.29 -1.45
N THR A 150 -8.35 -17.39 -0.91
CA THR A 150 -8.35 -17.67 0.54
C THR A 150 -7.07 -17.16 1.24
N CYS A 151 -6.33 -16.23 0.63
CA CYS A 151 -5.15 -15.66 1.25
C CYS A 151 -5.51 -14.91 2.54
N LYS A 152 -4.56 -14.79 3.47
CA LYS A 152 -4.81 -14.19 4.78
C LYS A 152 -4.49 -12.71 4.76
N ILE A 153 -5.46 -11.87 5.10
CA ILE A 153 -5.24 -10.43 5.28
C ILE A 153 -5.06 -10.13 6.77
N VAL A 154 -3.97 -9.46 7.13
CA VAL A 154 -3.72 -8.94 8.48
C VAL A 154 -3.82 -7.42 8.42
N TYR A 155 -4.86 -6.87 9.06
CA TYR A 155 -5.07 -5.43 9.13
C TYR A 155 -4.68 -4.87 10.50
N LEU A 156 -4.03 -3.72 10.53
CA LEU A 156 -3.72 -2.98 11.75
C LEU A 156 -4.29 -1.57 11.65
N TYR A 157 -5.02 -1.19 12.69
CA TYR A 157 -5.54 0.15 12.89
C TYR A 157 -4.98 0.75 14.16
N ARG A 158 -4.82 2.08 14.17
CA ARG A 158 -4.44 2.87 15.34
C ARG A 158 -5.35 4.08 15.42
N ASN A 159 -5.57 4.60 16.62
CA ASN A 159 -6.32 5.83 16.83
C ASN A 159 -5.86 6.92 15.82
N PRO A 160 -6.77 7.60 15.11
CA PRO A 160 -6.41 8.50 14.04
C PRO A 160 -5.65 9.73 14.55
N LYS A 161 -5.87 10.13 15.82
CA LYS A 161 -5.13 11.23 16.45
C LYS A 161 -3.65 10.87 16.61
N ASP A 162 -3.35 9.68 17.11
CA ASP A 162 -1.97 9.20 17.25
C ASP A 162 -1.30 8.93 15.89
N THR A 163 -2.09 8.39 14.95
CA THR A 163 -1.65 8.13 13.58
C THR A 163 -1.24 9.43 12.89
N PHE A 164 -2.06 10.48 13.03
CA PHE A 164 -1.76 11.81 12.52
C PHE A 164 -0.46 12.37 13.09
N VAL A 165 -0.29 12.38 14.42
CA VAL A 165 0.94 12.90 15.05
C VAL A 165 2.17 12.17 14.53
N SER A 166 2.11 10.83 14.42
CA SER A 166 3.20 10.03 13.85
C SER A 166 3.47 10.33 12.37
N LEU A 167 2.42 10.58 11.58
CA LEU A 167 2.51 10.96 10.17
C LEU A 167 3.13 12.34 10.00
N TRP A 168 2.69 13.33 10.77
CA TRP A 168 3.24 14.68 10.70
C TRP A 168 4.74 14.70 10.99
N HIS A 169 5.19 14.10 12.10
CA HIS A 169 6.62 14.00 12.41
C HIS A 169 7.40 13.25 11.32
N PHE A 170 6.84 12.17 10.78
CA PHE A 170 7.48 11.45 9.69
C PHE A 170 7.62 12.31 8.43
N LEU A 171 6.58 13.05 8.04
CA LEU A 171 6.64 13.93 6.88
C LEU A 171 7.66 15.06 7.11
N LYS A 172 7.62 15.71 8.29
CA LYS A 172 8.52 16.81 8.65
C LYS A 172 9.99 16.36 8.65
N ASN A 173 10.30 15.27 9.35
CA ASN A 173 11.68 14.76 9.48
C ASN A 173 12.26 14.26 8.16
N ASN A 174 11.42 13.92 7.18
CA ASN A 174 11.86 13.47 5.86
C ASN A 174 11.79 14.60 4.81
N GLY A 175 11.55 15.85 5.20
CA GLY A 175 11.41 16.97 4.27
C GLY A 175 10.27 16.81 3.27
N ARG A 176 9.24 16.04 3.61
CA ARG A 176 8.08 15.73 2.74
C ARG A 176 6.90 16.67 2.96
N THR A 177 7.00 17.60 3.89
CA THR A 177 6.04 18.68 4.05
C THR A 177 6.74 19.94 4.54
N THR A 178 6.33 21.07 3.96
CA THR A 178 6.65 22.42 4.44
C THR A 178 5.51 23.02 5.26
N ASP A 179 4.34 22.38 5.24
CA ASP A 179 3.13 22.83 5.92
C ASP A 179 3.31 22.89 7.44
N SER A 180 2.50 23.72 8.09
CA SER A 180 2.38 23.74 9.55
C SER A 180 1.70 22.46 10.07
N PHE A 181 1.71 22.29 11.39
CA PHE A 181 0.99 21.19 12.05
C PHE A 181 -0.51 21.30 11.79
N GLU A 182 -1.06 22.51 11.94
CA GLU A 182 -2.48 22.84 11.77
C GLU A 182 -2.94 22.61 10.32
N GLU A 183 -2.17 23.10 9.34
CA GLU A 183 -2.48 22.89 7.92
C GLU A 183 -2.46 21.40 7.55
N THR A 184 -1.48 20.66 8.06
CA THR A 184 -1.41 19.21 7.83
C THR A 184 -2.57 18.49 8.53
N PHE A 185 -2.98 18.96 9.71
CA PHE A 185 -4.12 18.40 10.46
C PHE A 185 -5.44 18.61 9.73
N ASP A 186 -5.67 19.80 9.20
CA ASP A 186 -6.88 20.13 8.44
C ASP A 186 -6.97 19.28 7.17
N LYS A 187 -5.87 19.16 6.41
CA LYS A 187 -5.78 18.26 5.25
C LYS A 187 -6.05 16.81 5.63
N PHE A 188 -5.48 16.35 6.74
CA PHE A 188 -5.72 15.00 7.27
C PHE A 188 -7.20 14.76 7.61
N CYS A 189 -7.87 15.72 8.27
CA CYS A 189 -9.29 15.64 8.62
C CYS A 189 -10.20 15.64 7.38
N GLN A 190 -9.80 16.33 6.31
CA GLN A 190 -10.48 16.30 5.01
C GLN A 190 -10.17 15.03 4.20
N GLY A 191 -9.32 14.14 4.71
CA GLY A 191 -8.92 12.91 4.04
C GLY A 191 -7.77 13.06 3.04
N VAL A 192 -7.28 14.27 2.80
CA VAL A 192 -6.18 14.60 1.88
C VAL A 192 -4.84 14.30 2.55
N SER A 193 -4.45 13.02 2.57
CA SER A 193 -3.20 12.55 3.18
C SER A 193 -2.67 11.31 2.46
N ASN A 194 -1.44 10.88 2.76
CA ASN A 194 -0.88 9.66 2.17
C ASN A 194 -1.78 8.44 2.42
N PHE A 195 -2.32 7.89 1.34
CA PHE A 195 -3.30 6.78 1.31
C PHE A 195 -4.65 7.12 1.95
N GLY A 196 -4.91 8.38 2.30
CA GLY A 196 -6.16 8.81 2.92
C GLY A 196 -7.35 8.77 1.96
N PRO A 197 -8.59 8.82 2.47
CA PRO A 197 -8.94 9.01 3.88
C PRO A 197 -8.76 7.73 4.72
N ILE A 198 -8.07 7.83 5.86
CA ILE A 198 -7.73 6.65 6.70
C ILE A 198 -8.97 5.98 7.33
N GLY A 199 -10.04 6.74 7.56
CA GLY A 199 -11.26 6.25 8.20
C GLY A 199 -12.07 5.22 7.41
N ILE A 200 -11.75 5.01 6.11
CA ILE A 200 -12.53 4.16 5.19
C ILE A 200 -11.65 3.12 4.46
N MET A 201 -10.53 2.69 5.07
CA MET A 201 -9.58 1.77 4.44
C MET A 201 -10.01 0.29 4.43
N PHE A 202 -11.02 -0.11 5.21
CA PHE A 202 -11.55 -1.47 5.27
C PHE A 202 -13.08 -1.42 5.16
#